data_AF-A0A7V5M891-F1
#
_entry.id   AF-A0A7V5M891-F1
#
_cell.length_a   1.000
_cell.length_b   1.000
_cell.length_c   1.000
_cell.angle_alpha   90.00
_cell.angle_beta   90.00
_cell.angle_gamma   90.00
#
_symmetry.space_group_name_H-M   'P 1'
#
loop_
_entity.id
_entity.type
_entity.pdbx_description
1 polymer ?
#
loop_
_entity_poly.entity_id
_entity_poly.type
_entity_poly.pdbx_seq_one_letter_code
_entity_poly.pdbx_strand_id
1 'polypeptide(L)'
;AIGANGFNRAFVLPFSGYYIYQAISYNTPIDSNRRVIAAGIAAYVALNLAAAITGFEFGIQPLLHKTASGQALYCPYGLKIALPAMLGEHLLIFGWVEAIVTALVVKYLQKQAPELLYRGGK
;
A
#
# COMPACT_ATOMS: atom_id res chain seq x y z
N ALA A 1 -15.94 9.39 -5.91
CA ALA A 1 -14.72 8.57 -5.73
C ALA A 1 -14.13 8.58 -4.31
N ILE A 2 -14.59 9.44 -3.37
CA ILE A 2 -13.98 9.53 -2.02
C ILE A 2 -14.01 8.19 -1.27
N GLY A 3 -15.12 7.44 -1.33
CA GLY A 3 -15.22 6.12 -0.68
C GLY A 3 -14.16 5.12 -1.16
N ALA A 4 -14.03 4.94 -2.48
CA ALA A 4 -13.02 4.05 -3.07
C ALA A 4 -11.58 4.50 -2.74
N ASN A 5 -11.28 5.78 -2.92
CA ASN A 5 -9.95 6.32 -2.60
C ASN A 5 -9.61 6.20 -1.11
N GLY A 6 -10.60 6.42 -0.25
CA GLY A 6 -10.48 6.25 1.20
C GLY A 6 -10.27 4.78 1.57
N PHE A 7 -11.02 3.86 0.95
CA PHE A 7 -10.83 2.43 1.15
C PHE A 7 -9.40 1.99 0.77
N ASN A 8 -8.90 2.39 -0.40
CA ASN A 8 -7.57 1.95 -0.84
C ASN A 8 -6.43 2.56 0.00
N ARG A 9 -6.49 3.86 0.29
CA ARG A 9 -5.37 4.56 0.95
C ARG A 9 -5.49 4.68 2.46
N ALA A 10 -6.70 4.73 3.02
CA ALA A 10 -6.93 4.88 4.45
C ALA A 10 -7.37 3.59 5.14
N PHE A 11 -7.69 2.53 4.39
CA PHE A 11 -8.00 1.22 4.95
C PHE A 11 -7.01 0.15 4.47
N VAL A 12 -7.00 -0.21 3.18
CA VAL A 12 -6.15 -1.29 2.64
C VAL A 12 -4.68 -1.03 2.95
N LEU A 13 -4.15 0.12 2.50
CA LEU A 13 -2.75 0.50 2.69
C LEU A 13 -2.31 0.42 4.18
N PRO A 14 -2.92 1.16 5.13
CA PRO A 14 -2.42 1.19 6.51
C PRO A 14 -2.65 -0.13 7.25
N PHE A 15 -3.79 -0.81 7.08
CA PHE A 15 -4.04 -2.04 7.81
C PHE A 15 -3.15 -3.18 7.32
N SER A 16 -3.01 -3.35 6.01
CA SER A 16 -2.11 -4.36 5.44
C SER A 16 -0.65 -4.08 5.84
N GLY A 17 -0.22 -2.81 5.74
CA GLY A 17 1.12 -2.41 6.18
C GLY A 17 1.35 -2.71 7.66
N TYR A 18 0.40 -2.36 8.52
CA TYR A 18 0.49 -2.60 9.95
C TYR A 18 0.62 -4.10 10.29
N TYR A 19 -0.23 -4.96 9.73
CA TYR A 19 -0.18 -6.39 10.03
C TYR A 19 1.07 -7.08 9.46
N ILE A 20 1.52 -6.68 8.26
CA ILE A 20 2.77 -7.20 7.68
C ILE A 20 3.97 -6.74 8.52
N TYR A 21 4.01 -5.47 8.93
CA TYR A 21 5.04 -4.97 9.83
C TYR A 21 5.07 -5.79 11.12
N GLN A 22 3.93 -5.96 11.78
CA GLN A 22 3.81 -6.70 13.04
C GLN A 22 4.24 -8.17 12.90
N ALA A 23 3.88 -8.83 11.80
CA ALA A 23 4.28 -10.20 11.52
C ALA A 23 5.81 -10.32 11.34
N ILE A 24 6.42 -9.39 10.60
CA ILE A 24 7.86 -9.41 10.34
C ILE A 24 8.65 -8.94 11.56
N SER A 25 8.18 -7.96 12.35
CA SER A 25 8.89 -7.41 13.52
C SER A 25 8.55 -8.12 14.84
N TYR A 26 7.84 -9.24 14.78
CA TYR A 26 7.38 -9.94 15.98
C TYR A 26 8.54 -10.27 16.95
N ASN A 27 8.33 -9.96 18.23
CA ASN A 27 9.28 -10.17 19.32
C ASN A 27 10.69 -9.59 19.07
N THR A 28 10.75 -8.42 18.43
CA THR A 28 12.03 -7.71 18.21
C THR A 28 12.14 -6.47 19.08
N PRO A 29 13.35 -6.18 19.62
CA PRO A 29 13.66 -4.91 20.26
C PRO A 29 13.33 -3.73 19.34
N ILE A 30 13.00 -2.59 19.95
CA ILE A 30 12.55 -1.40 19.24
C ILE A 30 13.62 -0.80 18.31
N ASP A 31 14.89 -0.96 18.68
CA ASP A 31 16.10 -0.52 17.99
C ASP A 31 16.62 -1.56 16.98
N SER A 32 15.93 -2.69 16.83
CA SER A 32 16.36 -3.76 15.94
C SER A 32 16.33 -3.33 14.47
N ASN A 33 17.40 -3.64 13.72
CA ASN A 33 17.43 -3.50 12.26
C ASN A 33 16.31 -4.31 11.57
N ARG A 34 15.81 -5.37 12.21
CA ARG A 34 14.66 -6.14 11.70
C ARG A 34 13.41 -5.28 11.59
N ARG A 35 13.20 -4.29 12.46
CA ARG A 35 12.08 -3.34 12.38
C ARG A 35 12.20 -2.39 11.20
N VAL A 36 13.42 -1.97 10.84
CA VAL A 36 13.69 -1.14 9.66
C VAL A 36 13.36 -1.92 8.38
N ILE A 37 13.83 -3.16 8.29
CA ILE A 37 13.55 -4.05 7.16
C ILE A 37 12.05 -4.38 7.10
N ALA A 38 11.42 -4.68 8.24
CA ALA A 38 9.98 -4.93 8.35
C ALA A 38 9.16 -3.74 7.83
N ALA A 39 9.54 -2.51 8.20
CA ALA A 39 8.86 -1.30 7.76
C ALA A 39 8.92 -1.13 6.23
N GLY A 40 10.10 -1.29 5.64
CA GLY A 40 10.27 -1.21 4.19
C GLY A 40 9.46 -2.27 3.43
N ILE A 41 9.54 -3.55 3.87
CA ILE A 41 8.76 -4.64 3.25
C ILE A 41 7.26 -4.39 3.39
N ALA A 42 6.80 -4.02 4.59
CA ALA A 42 5.41 -3.75 4.86
C ALA A 42 4.86 -2.62 3.98
N ALA A 43 5.61 -1.53 3.84
CA ALA A 43 5.21 -0.39 3.03
C ALA A 43 5.16 -0.75 1.53
N TYR A 44 6.17 -1.47 1.03
CA TYR A 44 6.19 -1.97 -0.36
C TYR A 44 4.96 -2.82 -0.68
N VAL A 45 4.69 -3.84 0.16
CA VAL A 45 3.62 -4.80 -0.09
C VAL A 45 2.25 -4.13 0.05
N ALA A 46 2.07 -3.30 1.08
CA ALA A 46 0.82 -2.61 1.30
C ALA A 46 0.48 -1.62 0.16
N LEU A 47 1.46 -0.87 -0.33
CA LEU A 47 1.24 0.06 -1.43
C LEU A 47 0.87 -0.66 -2.73
N ASN A 48 1.55 -1.76 -3.04
CA ASN A 48 1.22 -2.59 -4.19
C ASN A 48 -0.16 -3.25 -4.07
N LEU A 49 -0.58 -3.66 -2.87
CA LEU A 49 -1.92 -4.19 -2.64
C LEU A 49 -3.00 -3.11 -2.86
N ALA A 50 -2.80 -1.91 -2.33
CA ALA A 50 -3.71 -0.78 -2.57
C ALA A 50 -3.78 -0.39 -4.05
N ALA A 51 -2.66 -0.43 -4.77
CA ALA A 51 -2.60 -0.21 -6.21
C ALA A 51 -3.33 -1.30 -7.01
N ALA A 52 -3.20 -2.57 -6.61
CA ALA A 52 -3.93 -3.68 -7.23
C ALA A 52 -5.44 -3.51 -7.11
N ILE A 53 -5.93 -3.14 -5.91
CA ILE A 53 -7.35 -2.91 -5.67
C ILE A 53 -7.84 -1.70 -6.48
N THR A 54 -7.06 -0.61 -6.53
CA THR A 54 -7.39 0.55 -7.37
C THR A 54 -7.48 0.18 -8.86
N GLY A 55 -6.50 -0.58 -9.37
CA GLY A 55 -6.51 -1.06 -10.76
C GLY A 55 -7.68 -2.00 -11.06
N PHE A 56 -8.08 -2.82 -10.09
CA PHE A 56 -9.28 -3.65 -10.17
C PHE A 56 -10.56 -2.80 -10.23
N GLU A 57 -10.72 -1.83 -9.33
CA GLU A 57 -11.88 -0.93 -9.30
C GLU A 57 -12.06 -0.16 -10.61
N PHE A 58 -10.96 0.28 -11.23
CA PHE A 58 -10.99 0.87 -12.58
C PHE A 58 -11.34 -0.17 -13.64
N GLY A 59 -10.68 -1.33 -13.61
CA GLY A 59 -10.81 -2.37 -14.64
C GLY A 59 -12.19 -3.02 -14.74
N ILE A 60 -12.99 -3.00 -13.67
CA ILE A 60 -14.37 -3.53 -13.68
C ILE A 60 -15.41 -2.54 -14.22
N GLN A 61 -15.10 -1.24 -14.31
CA GLN A 61 -16.06 -0.23 -14.75
C GLN A 61 -16.68 -0.50 -16.13
N PRO A 62 -15.92 -0.85 -17.20
CA PRO A 62 -16.51 -1.08 -18.52
C PRO A 62 -17.33 -2.38 -18.59
N LEU A 63 -17.16 -3.30 -17.62
CA LEU A 63 -17.98 -4.50 -17.50
C LEU A 63 -19.35 -4.18 -16.88
N LEU A 64 -19.36 -3.37 -15.83
CA LEU A 64 -20.55 -3.06 -15.04
C LEU A 64 -21.35 -1.87 -15.61
N HIS A 65 -20.67 -0.90 -16.22
CA HIS A 65 -21.22 0.40 -16.57
C HIS A 65 -20.92 0.77 -18.03
N LYS A 66 -21.85 0.38 -18.91
CA LYS A 66 -21.79 0.64 -20.35
C LYS A 66 -23.16 0.96 -20.92
N THR A 67 -23.21 1.71 -22.02
CA THR A 67 -24.44 1.96 -22.78
C THR A 67 -24.96 0.68 -23.45
N ALA A 68 -26.19 0.72 -23.98
CA ALA A 68 -26.72 -0.36 -24.81
C ALA A 68 -25.86 -0.63 -26.07
N SER A 69 -25.13 0.38 -26.56
CA SER A 69 -24.17 0.26 -27.67
C SER A 69 -22.78 -0.22 -27.25
N GLY A 70 -22.56 -0.52 -25.95
CA GLY A 70 -21.29 -1.04 -25.44
C GLY A 70 -20.24 0.02 -25.07
N GLN A 71 -20.57 1.31 -25.15
CA GLN A 71 -19.65 2.40 -24.78
C GLN A 71 -19.51 2.47 -23.25
N ALA A 72 -18.28 2.51 -22.74
CA ALA A 72 -18.03 2.66 -21.30
C ALA A 72 -18.45 4.04 -20.79
N LEU A 73 -19.10 4.08 -19.62
CA LEU A 73 -19.58 5.32 -18.98
C LEU A 73 -18.59 5.95 -17.99
N TYR A 74 -17.63 5.17 -17.49
CA TYR A 74 -16.60 5.62 -16.55
C TYR A 74 -15.20 5.29 -17.08
N CYS A 75 -14.34 4.64 -16.27
CA CYS A 75 -13.04 4.18 -16.76
C CYS A 75 -13.24 3.27 -17.99
N PRO A 76 -12.67 3.60 -19.16
CA PRO A 76 -12.88 2.83 -20.38
C PRO A 76 -11.97 1.60 -20.48
N TYR A 77 -10.95 1.51 -19.63
CA TYR A 77 -9.94 0.46 -19.67
C TYR A 77 -10.36 -0.73 -18.82
N GLY A 78 -10.46 -1.90 -19.44
CA GLY A 78 -10.76 -3.15 -18.72
C GLY A 78 -9.58 -3.66 -17.87
N LEU A 79 -9.81 -4.73 -17.10
CA LEU A 79 -8.81 -5.34 -16.20
C LEU A 79 -7.46 -5.62 -16.87
N LYS A 80 -7.45 -6.06 -18.14
CA LYS A 80 -6.21 -6.37 -18.88
C LYS A 80 -5.30 -5.14 -19.10
N ILE A 81 -5.82 -3.93 -18.94
CA ILE A 81 -5.07 -2.68 -19.11
C ILE A 81 -4.93 -1.97 -17.76
N ALA A 82 -6.04 -1.74 -17.06
CA ALA A 82 -6.06 -0.96 -15.82
C ALA A 82 -5.23 -1.60 -14.70
N LEU A 83 -5.31 -2.92 -14.54
CA LEU A 83 -4.60 -3.62 -13.47
C LEU A 83 -3.08 -3.66 -13.73
N PRO A 84 -2.57 -4.06 -14.91
CA PRO A 84 -1.14 -3.98 -15.20
C PRO A 84 -0.58 -2.55 -15.19
N ALA A 85 -1.34 -1.56 -15.66
CA ALA A 85 -0.89 -0.16 -15.62
C ALA A 85 -0.69 0.32 -14.16
N MET A 86 -1.71 0.12 -13.31
CA MET A 86 -1.62 0.52 -11.89
C MET A 86 -0.53 -0.26 -11.15
N LEU A 87 -0.48 -1.59 -11.29
CA LEU A 87 0.54 -2.39 -10.61
C LEU A 87 1.95 -2.14 -11.16
N GLY A 88 2.11 -1.92 -12.46
CA GLY A 88 3.42 -1.73 -13.08
C GLY A 88 4.19 -0.56 -12.47
N GLU A 89 3.56 0.62 -12.38
CA GLU A 89 4.19 1.81 -11.80
C GLU A 89 4.53 1.62 -10.31
N HIS A 90 3.67 0.92 -9.56
CA HIS A 90 3.85 0.73 -8.12
C HIS A 90 4.85 -0.39 -7.78
N LEU A 91 4.93 -1.44 -8.60
CA LEU A 91 5.92 -2.50 -8.43
C LEU A 91 7.32 -2.01 -8.82
N LEU A 92 7.42 -1.19 -9.87
CA LEU A 92 8.71 -0.80 -10.43
C LEU A 92 9.29 0.46 -9.81
N ILE A 93 8.45 1.41 -9.37
CA ILE A 93 8.90 2.74 -8.95
C ILE A 93 8.35 3.08 -7.57
N PHE A 94 7.03 3.30 -7.46
CA PHE A 94 6.47 3.92 -6.25
C PHE A 94 6.58 3.04 -5.00
N GLY A 95 6.46 1.72 -5.15
CA GLY A 95 6.67 0.75 -4.08
C GLY A 95 8.08 0.84 -3.49
N TRP A 96 9.10 0.95 -4.34
CA TRP A 96 10.48 1.06 -3.90
C TRP A 96 10.76 2.41 -3.22
N VAL A 97 10.22 3.50 -3.77
CA VAL A 97 10.30 4.82 -3.13
C VAL A 97 9.69 4.78 -1.73
N GLU A 98 8.47 4.25 -1.62
CA GLU A 98 7.78 4.13 -0.33
C GLU A 98 8.58 3.25 0.64
N ALA A 99 9.04 2.08 0.21
CA ALA A 99 9.82 1.16 1.05
C ALA A 99 11.08 1.81 1.63
N ILE A 100 11.84 2.52 0.79
CA ILE A 100 13.07 3.19 1.20
C ILE A 100 12.74 4.34 2.16
N VAL A 101 11.77 5.19 1.82
CA VAL A 101 11.36 6.31 2.68
C VAL A 101 10.87 5.81 4.04
N THR A 102 9.97 4.83 4.08
CA THR A 102 9.45 4.27 5.34
C THR A 102 10.58 3.65 6.19
N ALA A 103 11.48 2.87 5.57
CA ALA A 103 12.61 2.29 6.29
C ALA A 103 13.55 3.37 6.87
N LEU A 104 13.86 4.41 6.09
CA LEU A 104 14.71 5.52 6.55
C LEU A 104 14.07 6.31 7.69
N VAL A 105 12.77 6.58 7.60
CA VAL A 105 12.01 7.26 8.68
C VAL A 105 12.03 6.41 9.95
N VAL A 106 11.75 5.10 9.87
CA VAL A 106 11.81 4.23 11.04
C VAL A 106 13.22 4.19 11.64
N LYS A 107 14.27 4.11 10.82
CA LYS A 107 15.66 4.14 11.28
C LYS A 107 16.02 5.48 11.94
N TYR A 108 15.51 6.58 11.42
CA TYR A 108 15.69 7.91 12.01
C TYR A 108 15.01 8.00 13.37
N LEU A 109 13.74 7.55 13.46
CA LEU A 109 12.98 7.54 14.71
C LEU A 109 13.63 6.65 15.78
N GLN A 110 14.14 5.47 15.40
CA GLN A 110 14.90 4.62 16.33
C GLN A 110 16.09 5.34 16.98
N LYS A 111 16.72 6.28 16.26
CA LYS A 111 17.88 7.02 16.75
C LYS A 111 17.53 8.29 17.51
N GLN A 112 16.52 9.03 17.04
CA GLN A 112 16.25 10.39 17.49
C GLN A 112 15.05 10.51 18.43
N ALA A 113 14.10 9.58 18.32
CA ALA A 113 12.84 9.60 19.06
C ALA A 113 12.29 8.17 19.27
N PRO A 114 13.06 7.26 19.90
CA PRO A 114 12.65 5.86 20.08
C PRO A 114 11.34 5.72 20.87
N GLU A 115 11.00 6.70 21.71
CA GLU A 115 9.73 6.79 22.44
C GLU A 115 8.49 6.84 21.52
N LEU A 116 8.62 7.37 20.30
CA LEU A 116 7.51 7.40 19.31
C LEU A 116 7.23 6.02 18.69
N LEU A 117 8.20 5.12 18.74
CA LEU A 117 8.04 3.73 18.30
C LEU A 117 7.58 2.83 19.44
N TYR A 118 7.59 3.34 20.68
CA TYR A 118 7.26 2.57 21.86
C TYR A 118 5.76 2.40 21.96
N ARG A 119 5.32 1.15 21.90
CA ARG A 119 3.91 0.83 22.09
C ARG A 119 3.66 0.87 23.59
N GLY A 120 3.05 1.95 24.08
CA GLY A 120 2.64 2.06 25.49
C GLY A 120 1.79 0.85 25.88
N GLY A 121 2.39 -0.08 26.62
CA GLY A 121 1.82 -1.42 26.82
C GLY A 121 2.70 -2.32 27.68
N LYS A 122 2.87 -1.90 28.95
CA LYS A 122 3.55 -2.52 30.11
C LYS A 122 5.07 -2.66 30.06
#